data_AF-A0A8I1LCC4-F1
#
_entry.id   AF-A0A8I1LCC4-F1
#
_cell.length_a   1.000
_cell.length_b   1.000
_cell.length_c   1.000
_cell.angle_alpha   90.00
_cell.angle_beta   90.00
_cell.angle_gamma   90.00
#
_symmetry.space_group_name_H-M   'P 1'
#
loop_
_entity.id
_entity.type
_entity.pdbx_description
1 polymer ?
#
loop_
_entity_poly.entity_id
_entity_poly.type
_entity_poly.pdbx_seq_one_letter_code
_entity_poly.pdbx_strand_id
1 'polypeptide(L)'
;MSNNHLLPARQLNNLLPPSVLDDPVESSYELVRAVLIRSTYIPGVRHTLGWRGIHEVVTPGSRPGSITAKINHRPGVFALHPVDTDTGQGSRFSLSYFPSPEEDLVESFSIEAGIQALAPDFLDRVRQFSNHPDLTALFHIGFVESIVDDRGIFLSVSSCDRLGWVSEAGIEVQGPEGPVQAVEPGGVDQDVKARELTMDFFSPLAASVTYTLGSKPSILYTQKRGAASLPGFFLNTPEHRQTMGWFCEKERGASFDWENTPMELVWERSKPIPKSLEHELWWTPDLSVGGKSLDKKAMGITDKPRFILLTGFLGSGKTSFLEHFIQFQTGANHFVAVVQNEIGEKGLDAKLLGETYAVTEMDEGCVCCSLAGNLRAALSEIMDRFQPDFIVLETTGLANPANILGELNDLRDILEFCSITTLVDSRAGNQVLDRFEVARDQVRLADVILVNKEDLAEPQTHEELENKIQRLNPTADIHRTIHGDIHPGLLYGVNFRKPVRRPLYSSMEGNTATHEKEGIETRLLNFYQPLEEDSLLNAIREGGENILRVKGIVEFSDQEGPMVLQYAPGTCRVSEFTGKDKGERFLVIIGRDLDSSFDCSPLSTINAESKSA
;
A
#
# COMPACT_ATOMS: atom_id res chain seq x y z
N MET A 1 -22.48 12.62 -39.73
CA MET A 1 -21.14 11.97 -39.73
C MET A 1 -20.69 11.94 -38.29
N SER A 2 -20.56 10.74 -37.75
CA SER A 2 -20.92 10.35 -36.38
C SER A 2 -19.82 10.58 -35.35
N ASN A 3 -20.24 10.96 -34.13
CA ASN A 3 -19.47 11.14 -32.90
C ASN A 3 -18.65 9.90 -32.41
N ASN A 4 -18.48 8.85 -33.22
CA ASN A 4 -17.82 7.60 -32.81
C ASN A 4 -16.29 7.72 -32.71
N HIS A 5 -15.66 8.62 -33.47
CA HIS A 5 -14.20 8.81 -33.43
C HIS A 5 -13.68 9.44 -32.12
N LEU A 6 -14.56 10.01 -31.29
CA LEU A 6 -14.21 10.67 -30.04
C LEU A 6 -14.33 9.75 -28.80
N LEU A 7 -14.93 8.57 -28.94
CA LEU A 7 -15.20 7.67 -27.80
C LEU A 7 -13.93 6.98 -27.27
N PRO A 8 -13.04 6.40 -28.10
CA PRO A 8 -11.78 5.81 -27.62
C PRO A 8 -10.88 6.88 -26.98
N ALA A 9 -10.69 8.02 -27.66
CA ALA A 9 -9.85 9.11 -27.17
C ALA A 9 -10.32 9.66 -25.81
N ARG A 10 -11.64 9.81 -25.60
CA ARG A 10 -12.19 10.25 -24.31
C ARG A 10 -11.93 9.28 -23.16
N GLN A 11 -12.02 7.97 -23.41
CA GLN A 11 -11.74 6.97 -22.37
C GLN A 11 -10.23 6.85 -22.11
N LEU A 12 -9.42 6.92 -23.17
CA LEU A 12 -7.96 6.88 -23.06
C LEU A 12 -7.38 8.15 -22.44
N ASN A 13 -7.98 9.33 -22.60
CA ASN A 13 -7.58 10.56 -21.89
C ASN A 13 -7.59 10.41 -20.37
N ASN A 14 -8.47 9.54 -19.85
CA ASN A 14 -8.52 9.25 -18.43
C ASN A 14 -7.51 8.18 -18.02
N LEU A 15 -6.92 7.44 -18.98
CA LEU A 15 -6.04 6.29 -18.78
C LEU A 15 -4.56 6.61 -19.02
N LEU A 16 -4.26 7.31 -20.11
CA LEU A 16 -2.92 7.58 -20.62
C LEU A 16 -2.64 9.09 -20.64
N PRO A 17 -1.37 9.50 -20.50
CA PRO A 17 -0.99 10.91 -20.61
C PRO A 17 -1.30 11.48 -22.00
N PRO A 18 -1.68 12.77 -22.11
CA PRO A 18 -1.95 13.40 -23.41
C PRO A 18 -0.78 13.28 -24.41
N SER A 19 0.47 13.36 -23.94
CA SER A 19 1.67 13.24 -24.79
C SER A 19 1.83 11.88 -25.45
N VAL A 20 1.24 10.83 -24.87
CA VAL A 20 1.28 9.46 -25.38
C VAL A 20 0.18 9.24 -26.43
N LEU A 21 -0.95 9.93 -26.28
CA LEU A 21 -2.14 9.76 -27.14
C LEU A 21 -1.96 10.24 -28.58
N ASP A 22 -1.01 11.15 -28.80
CA ASP A 22 -0.64 11.64 -30.13
C ASP A 22 0.20 10.62 -30.92
N ASP A 23 0.72 9.58 -30.27
CA ASP A 23 1.51 8.51 -30.87
C ASP A 23 0.80 7.14 -30.67
N PRO A 24 0.23 6.55 -31.75
CA PRO A 24 -0.45 5.26 -31.68
C PRO A 24 0.42 4.10 -31.16
N VAL A 25 1.72 4.09 -31.46
CA VAL A 25 2.65 3.04 -31.04
C VAL A 25 2.91 3.17 -29.54
N GLU A 26 3.21 4.38 -29.08
CA GLU A 26 3.38 4.67 -27.65
C GLU A 26 2.10 4.44 -26.85
N SER A 27 0.95 4.82 -27.39
CA SER A 27 -0.38 4.54 -26.80
C SER A 27 -0.64 3.05 -26.65
N SER A 28 -0.31 2.27 -27.67
CA SER A 28 -0.47 0.82 -27.66
C SER A 28 0.37 0.18 -26.57
N TYR A 29 1.61 0.65 -26.43
CA TYR A 29 2.53 0.19 -25.40
C TYR A 29 2.06 0.54 -23.99
N GLU A 30 1.79 1.83 -23.74
CA GLU A 30 1.43 2.31 -22.41
C GLU A 30 0.05 1.80 -21.97
N LEU A 31 -0.84 1.43 -22.89
CA LEU A 31 -2.13 0.81 -22.55
C LEU A 31 -1.95 -0.42 -21.65
N VAL A 32 -1.10 -1.37 -22.05
CA VAL A 32 -0.94 -2.64 -21.33
C VAL A 32 -0.35 -2.38 -19.94
N ARG A 33 0.67 -1.54 -19.87
CA ARG A 33 1.30 -1.12 -18.62
C ARG A 33 0.31 -0.40 -17.70
N ALA A 34 -0.40 0.60 -18.20
CA ALA A 34 -1.36 1.39 -17.43
C ALA A 34 -2.53 0.57 -16.90
N VAL A 35 -3.03 -0.40 -17.69
CA VAL A 35 -4.12 -1.31 -17.28
C VAL A 35 -3.65 -2.25 -16.16
N LEU A 36 -2.48 -2.86 -16.30
CA LEU A 36 -1.92 -3.75 -15.28
C LEU A 36 -1.67 -2.99 -13.98
N ILE A 37 -1.04 -1.82 -14.06
CA ILE A 37 -0.84 -0.90 -12.94
C ILE A 37 -2.21 -0.61 -12.30
N ARG A 38 -3.15 0.05 -12.99
CA ARG A 38 -4.42 0.51 -12.39
C ARG A 38 -5.30 -0.58 -11.82
N SER A 39 -5.38 -1.74 -12.49
CA SER A 39 -6.19 -2.86 -12.00
C SER A 39 -5.67 -3.47 -10.71
N THR A 40 -4.45 -3.13 -10.28
CA THR A 40 -3.86 -3.60 -9.02
C THR A 40 -3.94 -2.62 -7.85
N TYR A 41 -4.24 -1.34 -8.08
CA TYR A 41 -4.32 -0.33 -7.00
C TYR A 41 -5.57 -0.44 -6.15
N ILE A 42 -6.60 -1.16 -6.60
CA ILE A 42 -7.85 -1.37 -5.84
C ILE A 42 -7.88 -2.84 -5.40
N PRO A 43 -7.56 -3.17 -4.13
CA PRO A 43 -7.37 -4.55 -3.68
C PRO A 43 -8.57 -5.48 -3.96
N GLY A 44 -9.80 -4.97 -3.81
CA GLY A 44 -11.02 -5.72 -4.10
C GLY A 44 -11.18 -6.05 -5.60
N VAL A 45 -10.78 -5.14 -6.48
CA VAL A 45 -10.80 -5.34 -7.93
C VAL A 45 -9.66 -6.23 -8.37
N ARG A 46 -8.44 -6.02 -7.85
CA ARG A 46 -7.25 -6.85 -8.11
C ARG A 46 -7.54 -8.33 -7.93
N HIS A 47 -8.06 -8.71 -6.76
CA HIS A 47 -8.36 -10.10 -6.44
C HIS A 47 -9.55 -10.66 -7.23
N THR A 48 -10.55 -9.82 -7.51
CA THR A 48 -11.70 -10.23 -8.34
C THR A 48 -11.27 -10.53 -9.77
N LEU A 49 -10.38 -9.70 -10.33
CA LEU A 49 -9.82 -9.88 -11.67
C LEU A 49 -8.91 -11.10 -11.78
N GLY A 50 -8.43 -11.66 -10.66
CA GLY A 50 -7.55 -12.83 -10.64
C GLY A 50 -6.09 -12.52 -10.37
N TRP A 51 -5.71 -11.26 -10.14
CA TRP A 51 -4.35 -10.88 -9.80
C TRP A 51 -4.01 -11.14 -8.33
N ARG A 52 -2.79 -11.61 -8.07
CA ARG A 52 -2.24 -11.84 -6.72
C ARG A 52 -1.09 -10.91 -6.40
N GLY A 53 -0.28 -10.54 -7.39
CA GLY A 53 0.75 -9.52 -7.27
C GLY A 53 1.25 -9.13 -8.65
N ILE A 54 1.64 -7.88 -8.82
CA ILE A 54 2.24 -7.37 -10.06
C ILE A 54 3.40 -6.46 -9.65
N HIS A 55 4.53 -6.59 -10.34
CA HIS A 55 5.73 -5.80 -10.07
C HIS A 55 6.37 -5.36 -11.39
N GLU A 56 6.52 -4.06 -11.58
CA GLU A 56 7.24 -3.49 -12.71
C GLU A 56 8.75 -3.64 -12.51
N VAL A 57 9.44 -4.22 -13.50
CA VAL A 57 10.88 -4.39 -13.50
C VAL A 57 11.50 -3.23 -14.28
N VAL A 58 12.24 -2.38 -13.56
CA VAL A 58 12.90 -1.21 -14.14
C VAL A 58 14.38 -1.52 -14.39
N THR A 59 14.77 -1.58 -15.65
CA THR A 59 16.18 -1.73 -16.06
C THR A 59 16.75 -0.36 -16.47
N PRO A 60 17.87 0.09 -15.88
CA PRO A 60 18.52 1.34 -16.26
C PRO A 60 18.83 1.41 -17.77
N GLY A 61 18.44 2.50 -18.43
CA GLY A 61 18.69 2.72 -19.85
C GLY A 61 17.80 1.91 -20.81
N SER A 62 16.83 1.15 -20.29
CA SER A 62 15.81 0.45 -21.09
C SER A 62 14.43 1.10 -20.91
N ARG A 63 13.54 0.88 -21.87
CA ARG A 63 12.16 1.37 -21.80
C ARG A 63 11.40 0.70 -20.64
N PRO A 64 10.75 1.45 -19.72
CA PRO A 64 9.96 0.90 -18.62
C PRO A 64 8.70 0.19 -19.13
N GLY A 65 8.35 -0.98 -18.60
CA GLY A 65 7.19 -1.77 -19.05
C GLY A 65 7.38 -3.28 -19.04
N SER A 66 8.56 -3.74 -18.62
CA SER A 66 8.75 -5.13 -18.20
C SER A 66 8.02 -5.37 -16.88
N ILE A 67 7.18 -6.39 -16.79
CA ILE A 67 6.34 -6.64 -15.62
C ILE A 67 6.41 -8.12 -15.26
N THR A 68 6.47 -8.41 -13.95
CA THR A 68 6.16 -9.74 -13.42
C THR A 68 4.78 -9.74 -12.78
N ALA A 69 4.05 -10.83 -12.88
CA ALA A 69 2.72 -10.97 -12.31
C ALA A 69 2.47 -12.38 -11.76
N LYS A 70 1.80 -12.44 -10.62
CA LYS A 70 1.20 -13.65 -10.06
C LYS A 70 -0.31 -13.58 -10.23
N ILE A 71 -0.89 -14.68 -10.66
CA ILE A 71 -2.34 -14.83 -10.82
C ILE A 71 -2.88 -15.87 -9.84
N ASN A 72 -4.20 -15.89 -9.69
CA ASN A 72 -4.89 -16.92 -8.93
C ASN A 72 -4.73 -18.28 -9.62
N HIS A 73 -4.65 -19.37 -8.86
CA HIS A 73 -4.55 -20.74 -9.35
C HIS A 73 -3.25 -21.14 -10.07
N ARG A 74 -2.24 -20.27 -10.13
CA ARG A 74 -0.87 -20.61 -10.57
C ARG A 74 0.15 -20.19 -9.50
N PRO A 75 0.96 -21.11 -8.95
CA PRO A 75 2.00 -20.77 -7.97
C PRO A 75 3.15 -19.93 -8.54
N GLY A 76 3.50 -20.16 -9.81
CA GLY A 76 4.58 -19.50 -10.52
C GLY A 76 4.33 -18.03 -10.87
N VAL A 77 5.26 -17.48 -11.64
CA VAL A 77 5.32 -16.04 -11.98
C VAL A 77 5.27 -15.88 -13.49
N PHE A 78 4.30 -15.12 -13.98
CA PHE A 78 4.30 -14.65 -15.37
C PHE A 78 5.22 -13.46 -15.52
N ALA A 79 5.85 -13.33 -16.68
CA ALA A 79 6.57 -12.13 -17.06
C ALA A 79 6.16 -11.65 -18.44
N LEU A 80 6.00 -10.34 -18.54
CA LEU A 80 5.66 -9.65 -19.76
C LEU A 80 6.80 -8.70 -20.11
N HIS A 81 7.41 -8.89 -21.27
CA HIS A 81 8.55 -8.08 -21.73
C HIS A 81 8.21 -7.41 -23.05
N PRO A 82 8.30 -6.07 -23.17
CA PRO A 82 8.12 -5.44 -24.45
C PRO A 82 9.19 -5.88 -25.45
N VAL A 83 8.79 -6.10 -26.69
CA VAL A 83 9.68 -6.46 -27.79
C VAL A 83 9.44 -5.52 -28.97
N ASP A 84 10.51 -5.13 -29.65
CA ASP A 84 10.41 -4.28 -30.83
C ASP A 84 9.60 -4.97 -31.93
N THR A 85 8.81 -4.17 -32.67
CA THR A 85 8.03 -4.66 -33.81
C THR A 85 8.57 -4.06 -35.10
N ASP A 86 8.83 -4.90 -36.09
CA ASP A 86 9.33 -4.46 -37.41
C ASP A 86 8.25 -3.77 -38.25
N THR A 87 6.98 -3.94 -37.90
CA THR A 87 5.82 -3.49 -38.69
C THR A 87 5.37 -2.06 -38.38
N GLY A 88 5.82 -1.47 -37.27
CA GLY A 88 5.42 -0.13 -36.82
C GLY A 88 3.93 0.01 -36.48
N GLN A 89 3.21 -1.11 -36.34
CA GLN A 89 1.79 -1.12 -35.95
C GLN A 89 1.64 -1.75 -34.58
N GLY A 90 1.22 -0.95 -33.61
CA GLY A 90 0.97 -1.43 -32.26
C GLY A 90 2.21 -1.67 -31.41
N SER A 91 2.00 -2.42 -30.34
CA SER A 91 3.04 -2.87 -29.42
C SER A 91 2.92 -4.38 -29.21
N ARG A 92 4.06 -5.05 -29.05
CA ARG A 92 4.13 -6.48 -28.79
C ARG A 92 4.94 -6.75 -27.54
N PHE A 93 4.53 -7.79 -26.82
CA PHE A 93 5.16 -8.22 -25.60
C PHE A 93 5.40 -9.73 -25.65
N SER A 94 6.61 -10.16 -25.33
CA SER A 94 6.93 -11.55 -25.01
C SER A 94 6.30 -11.91 -23.67
N LEU A 95 5.62 -13.06 -23.61
CA LEU A 95 5.02 -13.62 -22.41
C LEU A 95 5.76 -14.90 -22.03
N SER A 96 6.28 -14.93 -20.81
CA SER A 96 6.98 -16.07 -20.21
C SER A 96 6.28 -16.52 -18.93
N TYR A 97 6.41 -17.80 -18.58
CA TYR A 97 5.94 -18.34 -17.30
C TYR A 97 7.08 -19.05 -16.58
N PHE A 98 7.43 -18.53 -15.42
CA PHE A 98 8.43 -19.10 -14.51
C PHE A 98 7.72 -19.97 -13.47
N PRO A 99 7.72 -21.31 -13.62
CA PRO A 99 7.07 -22.20 -12.66
C PRO A 99 7.74 -22.13 -11.29
N SER A 100 6.96 -22.28 -10.23
CA SER A 100 7.51 -22.57 -8.90
C SER A 100 8.28 -23.89 -8.93
N PRO A 101 9.41 -24.04 -8.21
CA PRO A 101 10.15 -25.31 -8.11
C PRO A 101 9.30 -26.52 -7.67
N GLU A 102 8.18 -26.25 -7.00
CA GLU A 102 7.24 -27.25 -6.49
C GLU A 102 6.12 -27.63 -7.49
N GLU A 103 6.06 -26.97 -8.66
CA GLU A 103 5.06 -27.31 -9.68
C GLU A 103 5.52 -28.48 -10.55
N ASP A 104 4.64 -29.45 -10.76
CA ASP A 104 4.84 -30.52 -11.77
C ASP A 104 5.10 -29.94 -13.18
N LEU A 105 4.67 -28.70 -13.43
CA LEU A 105 4.90 -28.02 -14.70
C LEU A 105 6.38 -27.79 -14.99
N VAL A 106 7.27 -27.77 -13.99
CA VAL A 106 8.73 -27.67 -14.19
C VAL A 106 9.21 -28.79 -15.14
N GLU A 107 8.66 -30.00 -15.01
CA GLU A 107 9.01 -31.15 -15.86
C GLU A 107 8.48 -31.03 -17.31
N SER A 108 7.59 -30.09 -17.57
CA SER A 108 7.08 -29.83 -18.92
C SER A 108 7.97 -28.86 -19.71
N PHE A 109 8.82 -28.08 -19.03
CA PHE A 109 9.84 -27.25 -19.66
C PHE A 109 11.11 -28.07 -19.98
N SER A 110 12.02 -27.50 -20.77
CA SER A 110 13.29 -28.18 -21.11
C SER A 110 14.10 -28.57 -19.88
N ILE A 111 14.97 -29.56 -20.01
CA ILE A 111 15.88 -29.97 -18.92
C ILE A 111 16.72 -28.78 -18.44
N GLU A 112 17.17 -27.93 -19.36
CA GLU A 112 17.90 -26.71 -19.02
C GLU A 112 17.04 -25.74 -18.20
N ALA A 113 15.78 -25.52 -18.59
CA ALA A 113 14.84 -24.71 -17.82
C ALA A 113 14.59 -25.29 -16.43
N GLY A 114 14.43 -26.61 -16.31
CA GLY A 114 14.29 -27.29 -15.02
C GLY A 114 15.49 -27.08 -14.09
N ILE A 115 16.71 -27.16 -14.62
CA ILE A 115 17.94 -26.86 -13.86
C ILE A 115 17.93 -25.40 -13.38
N GLN A 116 17.53 -24.46 -14.24
CA GLN A 116 17.43 -23.05 -13.85
C GLN A 116 16.35 -22.82 -12.78
N ALA A 117 15.19 -23.47 -12.88
CA ALA A 117 14.09 -23.34 -11.92
C ALA A 117 14.49 -23.83 -10.51
N LEU A 118 15.34 -24.86 -10.43
CA LEU A 118 15.81 -25.43 -9.16
C LEU A 118 17.01 -24.68 -8.55
N ALA A 119 17.56 -23.69 -9.25
CA ALA A 119 18.71 -22.95 -8.75
C ALA A 119 18.33 -22.09 -7.52
N PRO A 120 19.21 -21.98 -6.50
CA PRO A 120 18.90 -21.22 -5.28
C PRO A 120 18.54 -19.74 -5.50
N ASP A 121 19.05 -19.15 -6.56
CA ASP A 121 18.87 -17.74 -6.94
C ASP A 121 17.77 -17.53 -8.00
N PHE A 122 17.02 -18.57 -8.36
CA PHE A 122 16.04 -18.53 -9.45
C PHE A 122 15.02 -17.39 -9.27
N LEU A 123 14.43 -17.24 -8.09
CA LEU A 123 13.43 -16.20 -7.82
C LEU A 123 14.02 -14.79 -7.87
N ASP A 124 15.30 -14.61 -7.52
CA ASP A 124 15.97 -13.31 -7.61
C ASP A 124 16.22 -12.93 -9.06
N ARG A 125 16.60 -13.90 -9.90
CA ARG A 125 16.73 -13.70 -11.35
C ARG A 125 15.40 -13.45 -12.03
N VAL A 126 14.32 -14.09 -11.59
CA VAL A 126 12.94 -13.82 -12.06
C VAL A 126 12.51 -12.38 -11.72
N ARG A 127 12.84 -11.86 -10.53
CA ARG A 127 12.54 -10.46 -10.16
C ARG A 127 13.25 -9.44 -11.06
N GLN A 128 14.37 -9.84 -11.66
CA GLN A 128 15.18 -9.02 -12.57
C GLN A 128 15.24 -9.62 -13.97
N PHE A 129 14.19 -10.33 -14.41
CA PHE A 129 14.23 -11.16 -15.63
C PHE A 129 14.62 -10.38 -16.89
N SER A 130 14.36 -9.07 -16.95
CA SER A 130 14.74 -8.20 -18.07
C SER A 130 16.26 -8.12 -18.28
N ASN A 131 17.04 -8.44 -17.25
CA ASN A 131 18.50 -8.53 -17.32
C ASN A 131 18.99 -9.96 -17.66
N HIS A 132 18.08 -10.91 -17.81
CA HIS A 132 18.35 -12.34 -18.04
C HIS A 132 17.60 -12.86 -19.29
N PRO A 133 18.02 -12.43 -20.50
CA PRO A 133 17.35 -12.82 -21.75
C PRO A 133 17.40 -14.34 -22.01
N ASP A 134 18.49 -14.99 -21.58
CA ASP A 134 18.66 -16.44 -21.55
C ASP A 134 17.54 -17.13 -20.76
N LEU A 135 17.25 -16.62 -19.56
CA LEU A 135 16.16 -17.13 -18.72
C LEU A 135 14.80 -16.92 -19.40
N THR A 136 14.55 -15.74 -19.97
CA THR A 136 13.25 -15.47 -20.62
C THR A 136 12.98 -16.36 -21.83
N ALA A 137 14.03 -16.73 -22.58
CA ALA A 137 13.93 -17.59 -23.75
C ALA A 137 13.52 -19.02 -23.38
N LEU A 138 14.10 -19.57 -22.30
CA LEU A 138 13.77 -20.90 -21.78
C LEU A 138 12.31 -21.04 -21.34
N PHE A 139 11.73 -19.96 -20.81
CA PHE A 139 10.39 -19.96 -20.22
C PHE A 139 9.34 -19.24 -21.09
N HIS A 140 9.66 -18.91 -22.35
CA HIS A 140 8.75 -18.23 -23.27
C HIS A 140 7.55 -19.13 -23.64
N ILE A 141 6.34 -18.58 -23.56
CA ILE A 141 5.09 -19.32 -23.84
C ILE A 141 4.21 -18.65 -24.91
N GLY A 142 4.47 -17.41 -25.29
CA GLY A 142 3.74 -16.74 -26.36
C GLY A 142 3.87 -15.23 -26.33
N PHE A 143 2.90 -14.54 -26.93
CA PHE A 143 2.92 -13.08 -27.05
C PHE A 143 1.59 -12.46 -26.64
N VAL A 144 1.68 -11.24 -26.13
CA VAL A 144 0.55 -10.31 -26.00
C VAL A 144 0.79 -9.15 -26.95
N GLU A 145 -0.25 -8.69 -27.64
CA GLU A 145 -0.20 -7.58 -28.56
C GLU A 145 -1.29 -6.58 -28.20
N SER A 146 -0.99 -5.29 -28.36
CA SER A 146 -1.91 -4.20 -28.12
C SER A 146 -1.84 -3.22 -29.27
N ILE A 147 -3.00 -2.70 -29.69
CA ILE A 147 -3.11 -1.66 -30.71
C ILE A 147 -4.16 -0.64 -30.27
N VAL A 148 -3.78 0.63 -30.37
CA VAL A 148 -4.65 1.78 -30.13
C VAL A 148 -4.60 2.67 -31.36
N ASP A 149 -5.73 2.85 -32.03
CA ASP A 149 -5.85 3.71 -33.20
C ASP A 149 -7.28 4.27 -33.39
N ASP A 150 -7.54 4.88 -34.55
CA ASP A 150 -8.83 5.47 -34.90
C ASP A 150 -9.96 4.44 -35.09
N ARG A 151 -9.61 3.15 -35.14
CA ARG A 151 -10.54 2.03 -35.31
C ARG A 151 -10.96 1.43 -33.97
N GLY A 152 -10.17 1.61 -32.92
CA GLY A 152 -10.51 1.25 -31.55
C GLY A 152 -9.30 0.85 -30.73
N ILE A 153 -9.57 0.12 -29.64
CA ILE A 153 -8.57 -0.46 -28.77
C ILE A 153 -8.62 -1.96 -28.93
N PHE A 154 -7.48 -2.60 -29.16
CA PHE A 154 -7.42 -4.03 -29.39
C PHE A 154 -6.34 -4.66 -28.53
N LEU A 155 -6.65 -5.84 -28.00
CA LEU A 155 -5.73 -6.67 -27.24
C LEU A 155 -5.77 -8.09 -27.77
N SER A 156 -4.60 -8.67 -28.03
CA SER A 156 -4.46 -10.02 -28.55
C SER A 156 -3.50 -10.85 -27.72
N VAL A 157 -3.72 -12.16 -27.70
CA VAL A 157 -2.75 -13.16 -27.23
C VAL A 157 -2.51 -14.17 -28.32
N SER A 158 -1.26 -14.60 -28.50
CA SER A 158 -0.91 -15.65 -29.45
C SER A 158 0.07 -16.66 -28.87
N SER A 159 -0.19 -17.95 -29.12
CA SER A 159 0.68 -19.06 -28.71
C SER A 159 0.40 -20.32 -29.52
N CYS A 160 1.33 -21.27 -29.48
CA CYS A 160 1.09 -22.64 -29.91
C CYS A 160 0.12 -23.36 -28.95
N ASP A 161 -0.63 -24.37 -29.42
CA ASP A 161 -1.39 -25.23 -28.51
C ASP A 161 -0.44 -25.94 -27.51
N ARG A 162 0.69 -26.44 -28.03
CA ARG A 162 1.79 -27.01 -27.25
C ARG A 162 3.16 -26.62 -27.82
N LEU A 163 4.10 -26.23 -26.96
CA LEU A 163 5.50 -25.99 -27.31
C LEU A 163 6.31 -27.24 -26.99
N GLY A 164 6.58 -28.05 -28.02
CA GLY A 164 7.26 -29.34 -27.88
C GLY A 164 8.58 -29.44 -28.63
N TRP A 165 9.65 -29.80 -27.93
CA TRP A 165 11.00 -29.99 -28.48
C TRP A 165 11.48 -31.41 -28.25
N VAL A 166 12.18 -31.97 -29.24
CA VAL A 166 12.91 -33.24 -29.11
C VAL A 166 14.40 -33.00 -29.29
N SER A 167 15.22 -33.71 -28.51
CA SER A 167 16.66 -33.68 -28.70
C SER A 167 17.08 -34.78 -29.68
N GLU A 168 17.57 -34.41 -30.87
CA GLU A 168 18.07 -35.40 -31.84
C GLU A 168 19.26 -36.21 -31.29
N ALA A 169 20.13 -35.56 -30.51
CA ALA A 169 21.33 -36.17 -29.95
C ALA A 169 21.15 -36.71 -28.52
N GLY A 170 19.99 -36.46 -27.90
CA GLY A 170 19.77 -36.71 -26.48
C GLY A 170 20.38 -35.60 -25.60
N ILE A 171 20.14 -35.66 -24.29
CA ILE A 171 20.66 -34.73 -23.30
C ILE A 171 21.31 -35.53 -22.18
N GLU A 172 22.58 -35.28 -21.94
CA GLU A 172 23.35 -35.85 -20.83
C GLU A 172 23.59 -34.77 -19.78
N VAL A 173 23.33 -35.08 -18.51
CA VAL A 173 23.49 -34.16 -17.37
C VAL A 173 24.45 -34.73 -16.35
N GLN A 174 25.20 -33.86 -15.66
CA GLN A 174 26.12 -34.29 -14.62
C GLN A 174 25.36 -34.59 -13.32
N GLY A 175 25.20 -35.88 -13.01
CA GLY A 175 24.63 -36.34 -11.74
C GLY A 175 25.67 -36.51 -10.63
N PRO A 176 25.23 -36.76 -9.39
CA PRO A 176 26.11 -36.97 -8.24
C PRO A 176 27.02 -38.21 -8.34
N GLU A 177 26.63 -39.20 -9.14
CA GLU A 177 27.40 -40.44 -9.37
C GLU A 177 28.12 -40.47 -10.74
N GLY A 178 28.02 -39.39 -11.53
CA GLY A 178 28.56 -39.30 -12.88
C GLY A 178 27.54 -38.77 -13.89
N PRO A 179 27.89 -38.74 -15.20
CA PRO A 179 26.97 -38.35 -16.25
C PRO A 179 25.76 -39.31 -16.34
N VAL A 180 24.57 -38.74 -16.48
CA VAL A 180 23.28 -39.46 -16.62
C VAL A 180 22.59 -38.99 -17.90
N GLN A 181 22.10 -39.93 -18.70
CA GLN A 181 21.26 -39.63 -19.86
C GLN A 181 19.88 -39.17 -19.38
N ALA A 182 19.62 -37.86 -19.40
CA ALA A 182 18.35 -37.27 -18.98
C ALA A 182 17.28 -37.42 -20.08
N VAL A 183 17.68 -37.26 -21.34
CA VAL A 183 16.80 -37.45 -22.51
C VAL A 183 17.53 -38.33 -23.51
N GLU A 184 16.92 -39.46 -23.89
CA GLU A 184 17.47 -40.33 -24.93
C GLU A 184 17.52 -39.61 -26.29
N PRO A 185 18.45 -39.96 -27.21
CA PRO A 185 18.41 -39.47 -28.58
C PRO A 185 17.04 -39.70 -29.24
N GLY A 186 16.43 -38.62 -29.74
CA GLY A 186 15.05 -38.59 -30.25
C GLY A 186 13.95 -38.44 -29.18
N GLY A 187 14.33 -38.32 -27.91
CA GLY A 187 13.43 -38.13 -26.77
C GLY A 187 12.91 -36.70 -26.64
N VAL A 188 11.83 -36.54 -25.88
CA VAL A 188 11.19 -35.25 -25.61
C VAL A 188 11.98 -34.49 -24.55
N ASP A 189 12.41 -33.29 -24.88
CA ASP A 189 13.05 -32.35 -23.95
C ASP A 189 12.03 -31.40 -23.33
N GLN A 190 11.05 -30.94 -24.12
CA GLN A 190 10.04 -29.99 -23.65
C GLN A 190 8.66 -30.37 -24.22
N ASP A 191 7.59 -30.18 -23.43
CA ASP A 191 6.20 -30.35 -23.88
C ASP A 191 5.20 -29.48 -23.10
N VAL A 192 5.33 -28.16 -23.24
CA VAL A 192 4.52 -27.17 -22.50
C VAL A 192 3.17 -26.94 -23.16
N LYS A 193 2.07 -26.98 -22.41
CA LYS A 193 0.73 -26.54 -22.85
C LYS A 193 0.61 -25.01 -22.90
N ALA A 194 1.33 -24.40 -23.85
CA ALA A 194 1.51 -22.96 -23.91
C ALA A 194 0.19 -22.17 -24.02
N ARG A 195 -0.80 -22.66 -24.78
CA ARG A 195 -2.11 -22.00 -24.88
C ARG A 195 -2.88 -21.96 -23.56
N GLU A 196 -2.79 -23.00 -22.74
CA GLU A 196 -3.43 -23.03 -21.43
C GLU A 196 -2.84 -21.94 -20.53
N LEU A 197 -1.50 -21.87 -20.45
CA LEU A 197 -0.78 -20.89 -19.64
C LEU A 197 -1.01 -19.45 -20.11
N THR A 198 -0.95 -19.21 -21.42
CA THR A 198 -1.14 -17.87 -21.96
C THR A 198 -2.57 -17.37 -21.76
N MET A 199 -3.57 -18.25 -21.85
CA MET A 199 -4.98 -17.89 -21.57
C MET A 199 -5.22 -17.60 -20.09
N ASP A 200 -4.57 -18.34 -19.17
CA ASP A 200 -4.63 -18.07 -17.73
C ASP A 200 -4.15 -16.65 -17.39
N PHE A 201 -3.15 -16.13 -18.12
CA PHE A 201 -2.68 -14.74 -17.99
C PHE A 201 -3.54 -13.75 -18.78
N PHE A 202 -4.01 -14.13 -19.97
CA PHE A 202 -4.76 -13.22 -20.83
C PHE A 202 -6.14 -12.89 -20.29
N SER A 203 -6.83 -13.85 -19.64
CA SER A 203 -8.14 -13.61 -19.04
C SER A 203 -8.16 -12.46 -18.02
N PRO A 204 -7.31 -12.45 -16.97
CA PRO A 204 -7.27 -11.35 -16.01
C PRO A 204 -6.82 -10.04 -16.68
N LEU A 205 -5.93 -10.07 -17.68
CA LEU A 205 -5.52 -8.87 -18.41
C LEU A 205 -6.65 -8.25 -19.24
N ALA A 206 -7.37 -9.05 -20.03
CA ALA A 206 -8.51 -8.58 -20.81
C ALA A 206 -9.68 -8.10 -19.93
N ALA A 207 -9.86 -8.73 -18.76
CA ALA A 207 -10.79 -8.26 -17.74
C ALA A 207 -10.35 -6.90 -17.15
N SER A 208 -9.06 -6.72 -16.88
CA SER A 208 -8.50 -5.42 -16.47
C SER A 208 -8.74 -4.33 -17.51
N VAL A 209 -8.59 -4.63 -18.81
CA VAL A 209 -8.90 -3.67 -19.90
C VAL A 209 -10.37 -3.27 -19.85
N THR A 210 -11.27 -4.25 -19.78
CA THR A 210 -12.73 -4.03 -19.73
C THR A 210 -13.14 -3.18 -18.53
N TYR A 211 -12.59 -3.48 -17.36
CA TYR A 211 -12.81 -2.71 -16.14
C TYR A 211 -12.31 -1.27 -16.29
N THR A 212 -11.06 -1.09 -16.75
CA THR A 212 -10.42 0.22 -16.83
C THR A 212 -11.08 1.12 -17.88
N LEU A 213 -11.57 0.55 -18.97
CA LEU A 213 -12.29 1.26 -20.02
C LEU A 213 -13.79 1.45 -19.72
N GLY A 214 -14.32 0.82 -18.66
CA GLY A 214 -15.74 0.84 -18.32
C GLY A 214 -16.64 0.29 -19.43
N SER A 215 -16.13 -0.58 -20.29
CA SER A 215 -16.89 -1.16 -21.41
C SER A 215 -16.45 -2.58 -21.69
N LYS A 216 -17.44 -3.45 -21.93
CA LYS A 216 -17.19 -4.79 -22.47
C LYS A 216 -16.64 -4.73 -23.91
N PRO A 217 -15.96 -5.80 -24.37
CA PRO A 217 -15.54 -5.95 -25.75
C PRO A 217 -16.71 -5.78 -26.71
N SER A 218 -16.42 -5.23 -27.88
CA SER A 218 -17.37 -5.10 -29.00
C SER A 218 -17.28 -6.28 -29.97
N ILE A 219 -16.10 -6.89 -30.10
CA ILE A 219 -15.82 -8.01 -31.01
C ILE A 219 -14.75 -8.94 -30.42
N LEU A 220 -14.81 -10.21 -30.82
CA LEU A 220 -13.84 -11.27 -30.50
C LEU A 220 -13.53 -12.06 -31.78
N TYR A 221 -12.25 -12.15 -32.14
CA TYR A 221 -11.75 -12.91 -33.28
C TYR A 221 -10.79 -14.01 -32.84
N THR A 222 -10.69 -15.04 -33.66
CA THR A 222 -9.62 -16.04 -33.59
C THR A 222 -8.93 -16.18 -34.94
N GLN A 223 -7.63 -16.44 -34.93
CA GLN A 223 -6.83 -16.82 -36.09
C GLN A 223 -6.08 -18.10 -35.76
N LYS A 224 -5.88 -18.93 -36.78
CA LYS A 224 -5.13 -20.18 -36.67
C LYS A 224 -4.22 -20.31 -37.88
N ARG A 225 -2.91 -20.44 -37.65
CA ARG A 225 -1.95 -20.75 -38.72
C ARG A 225 -1.27 -22.09 -38.48
N GLY A 226 -0.81 -22.71 -39.57
CA GLY A 226 -0.01 -23.93 -39.50
C GLY A 226 1.31 -23.67 -38.76
N ALA A 227 1.82 -24.67 -38.05
CA ALA A 227 3.13 -24.59 -37.42
C ALA A 227 4.22 -24.41 -38.50
N ALA A 228 5.18 -23.51 -38.26
CA ALA A 228 6.39 -23.47 -39.06
C ALA A 228 7.21 -24.75 -38.76
N SER A 229 7.46 -25.59 -39.77
CA SER A 229 8.30 -26.78 -39.55
C SER A 229 9.75 -26.36 -39.41
N LEU A 230 10.26 -26.34 -38.18
CA LEU A 230 11.68 -26.19 -37.89
C LEU A 230 12.27 -27.56 -37.52
N PRO A 231 13.50 -27.89 -37.96
CA PRO A 231 14.21 -29.08 -37.48
C PRO A 231 14.29 -29.08 -35.94
N GLY A 232 13.95 -30.20 -35.28
CA GLY A 232 13.94 -30.33 -33.82
C GLY A 232 12.58 -30.12 -33.12
N PHE A 233 11.55 -29.63 -33.81
CA PHE A 233 10.17 -29.58 -33.28
C PHE A 233 9.46 -30.93 -33.48
N PHE A 234 8.95 -31.54 -32.41
CA PHE A 234 8.17 -32.80 -32.50
C PHE A 234 6.66 -32.56 -32.62
N LEU A 235 6.19 -31.44 -32.06
CA LEU A 235 4.79 -31.06 -32.08
C LEU A 235 4.64 -29.81 -32.95
N ASN A 236 4.40 -30.04 -34.25
CA ASN A 236 3.85 -29.02 -35.16
C ASN A 236 2.41 -28.71 -34.74
N THR A 237 2.25 -28.06 -33.58
CA THR A 237 0.93 -27.62 -33.14
C THR A 237 0.58 -26.31 -33.81
N PRO A 238 -0.68 -26.13 -34.24
CA PRO A 238 -1.13 -24.88 -34.78
C PRO A 238 -0.90 -23.74 -33.79
N GLU A 239 -0.53 -22.58 -34.31
CA GLU A 239 -0.49 -21.36 -33.53
C GLU A 239 -1.86 -20.70 -33.59
N HIS A 240 -2.34 -20.24 -32.44
CA HIS A 240 -3.63 -19.59 -32.29
C HIS A 240 -3.42 -18.17 -31.80
N ARG A 241 -4.21 -17.26 -32.33
CA ARG A 241 -4.30 -15.88 -31.85
C ARG A 241 -5.74 -15.58 -31.51
N GLN A 242 -5.99 -15.06 -30.32
CA GLN A 242 -7.29 -14.53 -29.90
C GLN A 242 -7.18 -13.02 -29.79
N THR A 243 -8.10 -12.29 -30.42
CA THR A 243 -8.11 -10.82 -30.46
C THR A 243 -9.43 -10.28 -29.95
N MET A 244 -9.38 -9.35 -29.01
CA MET A 244 -10.52 -8.64 -28.46
C MET A 244 -10.45 -7.16 -28.84
N GLY A 245 -11.59 -6.58 -29.22
CA GLY A 245 -11.67 -5.18 -29.59
C GLY A 245 -12.69 -4.41 -28.75
N TRP A 246 -12.33 -3.21 -28.30
CA TRP A 246 -13.18 -2.24 -27.61
C TRP A 246 -13.37 -0.99 -28.46
N PHE A 247 -14.55 -0.38 -28.36
CA PHE A 247 -14.92 0.83 -29.09
C PHE A 247 -14.67 0.77 -30.61
N CYS A 248 -14.83 -0.42 -31.20
CA CYS A 248 -14.56 -0.68 -32.61
C CYS A 248 -15.80 -1.19 -33.35
N GLU A 249 -15.83 -0.97 -34.67
CA GLU A 249 -16.84 -1.49 -35.60
C GLU A 249 -16.32 -2.76 -36.29
N LYS A 250 -17.25 -3.66 -36.65
CA LYS A 250 -16.98 -5.00 -37.21
C LYS A 250 -16.00 -5.02 -38.39
N GLU A 251 -16.04 -4.00 -39.24
CA GLU A 251 -15.33 -3.94 -40.52
C GLU A 251 -13.87 -3.48 -40.38
N ARG A 252 -13.41 -3.09 -39.18
CA ARG A 252 -12.14 -2.38 -38.99
C ARG A 252 -11.01 -3.18 -38.34
N GLY A 253 -11.22 -4.46 -37.99
CA GLY A 253 -10.21 -5.32 -37.35
C GLY A 253 -9.04 -5.79 -38.24
N ALA A 254 -8.88 -5.25 -39.46
CA ALA A 254 -8.04 -5.81 -40.53
C ALA A 254 -6.53 -5.45 -40.49
N SER A 255 -5.98 -5.00 -39.36
CA SER A 255 -4.53 -4.71 -39.23
C SER A 255 -3.75 -5.72 -38.40
N PHE A 256 -4.40 -6.75 -37.87
CA PHE A 256 -3.80 -7.68 -36.92
C PHE A 256 -3.43 -9.01 -37.57
N ASP A 257 -3.23 -9.01 -38.88
CA ASP A 257 -3.13 -10.23 -39.63
C ASP A 257 -1.74 -10.85 -39.49
N TRP A 258 -1.69 -12.13 -39.11
CA TRP A 258 -0.68 -12.98 -39.72
C TRP A 258 -0.99 -12.99 -41.21
N GLU A 259 -0.15 -12.30 -42.00
CA GLU A 259 -0.35 -12.10 -43.45
C GLU A 259 -0.97 -13.36 -44.11
N ASN A 260 -2.07 -13.18 -44.82
CA ASN A 260 -2.79 -14.23 -45.56
C ASN A 260 -3.51 -15.30 -44.72
N THR A 261 -3.70 -15.12 -43.41
CA THR A 261 -4.50 -16.03 -42.56
C THR A 261 -5.89 -15.44 -42.26
N PRO A 262 -7.00 -16.10 -42.63
CA PRO A 262 -8.33 -15.56 -42.42
C PRO A 262 -8.68 -15.45 -40.93
N MET A 263 -9.21 -14.29 -40.51
CA MET A 263 -9.83 -14.11 -39.20
C MET A 263 -11.20 -14.77 -39.14
N GLU A 264 -11.45 -15.53 -38.08
CA GLU A 264 -12.76 -16.08 -37.76
C GLU A 264 -13.43 -15.26 -36.65
N LEU A 265 -14.61 -14.71 -36.94
CA LEU A 265 -15.41 -13.97 -35.97
C LEU A 265 -16.06 -14.94 -34.98
N VAL A 266 -15.57 -14.96 -33.75
CA VAL A 266 -16.11 -15.78 -32.66
C VAL A 266 -17.35 -15.13 -32.07
N TRP A 267 -17.32 -13.82 -31.84
CA TRP A 267 -18.45 -13.09 -31.26
C TRP A 267 -18.44 -11.60 -31.63
N GLU A 268 -19.63 -10.99 -31.68
CA GLU A 268 -19.83 -9.55 -31.87
C GLU A 268 -20.96 -9.06 -30.95
N ARG A 269 -20.91 -7.78 -30.57
CA ARG A 269 -21.80 -7.15 -29.57
C ARG A 269 -23.31 -7.34 -29.81
N SER A 270 -23.74 -7.50 -31.07
CA SER A 270 -25.14 -7.73 -31.42
C SER A 270 -25.64 -9.15 -31.12
N LYS A 271 -24.73 -10.11 -30.86
CA LYS A 271 -25.04 -11.52 -30.62
C LYS A 271 -25.01 -11.86 -29.13
N PRO A 272 -25.76 -12.88 -28.69
CA PRO A 272 -25.62 -13.41 -27.33
C PRO A 272 -24.22 -13.95 -27.09
N ILE A 273 -23.71 -13.83 -25.86
CA ILE A 273 -22.40 -14.36 -25.46
C ILE A 273 -22.41 -15.89 -25.61
N PRO A 274 -21.37 -16.52 -26.19
CA PRO A 274 -21.29 -17.98 -26.29
C PRO A 274 -21.23 -18.61 -24.90
N LYS A 275 -21.94 -19.73 -24.70
CA LYS A 275 -21.96 -20.44 -23.40
C LYS A 275 -20.57 -20.79 -22.87
N SER A 276 -19.64 -21.14 -23.75
CA SER A 276 -18.26 -21.48 -23.36
C SER A 276 -17.48 -20.32 -22.76
N LEU A 277 -17.95 -19.08 -22.95
CA LEU A 277 -17.28 -17.86 -22.49
C LEU A 277 -18.13 -17.11 -21.45
N GLU A 278 -19.29 -17.62 -21.05
CA GLU A 278 -20.25 -16.87 -20.23
C GLU A 278 -19.72 -16.49 -18.84
N HIS A 279 -18.71 -17.22 -18.35
CA HIS A 279 -18.09 -17.01 -17.04
C HIS A 279 -16.91 -16.04 -17.07
N GLU A 280 -16.47 -15.60 -18.24
CA GLU A 280 -15.29 -14.76 -18.36
C GLU A 280 -15.53 -13.36 -17.81
N LEU A 281 -14.58 -12.87 -16.99
CA LEU A 281 -14.72 -11.59 -16.30
C LEU A 281 -14.60 -10.39 -17.25
N TRP A 282 -14.00 -10.57 -18.42
CA TRP A 282 -13.93 -9.54 -19.46
C TRP A 282 -15.29 -9.14 -20.04
N TRP A 283 -16.40 -9.78 -19.65
CA TRP A 283 -17.74 -9.30 -20.00
C TRP A 283 -18.30 -8.28 -19.01
N THR A 284 -17.65 -8.10 -17.86
CA THR A 284 -18.15 -7.34 -16.71
C THR A 284 -17.34 -6.05 -16.52
N PRO A 285 -17.77 -4.92 -17.13
CA PRO A 285 -17.07 -3.65 -16.97
C PRO A 285 -17.20 -3.10 -15.55
N ASP A 286 -18.37 -3.25 -14.93
CA ASP A 286 -18.63 -2.87 -13.56
C ASP A 286 -18.44 -4.09 -12.66
N LEU A 287 -17.23 -4.25 -12.14
CA LEU A 287 -16.98 -5.24 -11.09
C LEU A 287 -17.62 -4.72 -9.80
N SER A 288 -18.93 -4.93 -9.66
CA SER A 288 -19.57 -4.86 -8.36
C SER A 288 -18.90 -5.92 -7.51
N VAL A 289 -18.05 -5.50 -6.58
CA VAL A 289 -17.31 -6.45 -5.75
C VAL A 289 -18.33 -7.21 -4.89
N GLY A 290 -18.67 -8.41 -5.33
CA GLY A 290 -19.56 -9.32 -4.63
C GLY A 290 -18.95 -9.68 -3.29
N GLY A 291 -19.51 -9.13 -2.21
CA GLY A 291 -19.53 -9.76 -0.89
C GLY A 291 -18.33 -9.58 0.04
N LYS A 292 -17.17 -9.03 -0.36
CA LYS A 292 -16.07 -8.72 0.60
C LYS A 292 -15.31 -7.41 0.44
N SER A 293 -15.64 -6.59 -0.55
CA SER A 293 -15.18 -5.19 -0.55
C SER A 293 -16.31 -4.34 -1.09
N LEU A 294 -17.23 -3.92 -0.22
CA LEU A 294 -18.28 -2.98 -0.58
C LEU A 294 -17.70 -1.79 -1.36
N ASP A 295 -18.43 -1.33 -2.38
CA ASP A 295 -18.14 -0.05 -3.03
C ASP A 295 -18.43 1.09 -2.04
N LYS A 296 -17.37 1.45 -1.32
CA LYS A 296 -17.34 2.35 -0.17
C LYS A 296 -17.70 3.80 -0.55
N LYS A 297 -17.34 4.23 -1.75
CA LYS A 297 -17.71 5.56 -2.30
C LYS A 297 -19.20 5.64 -2.64
N ALA A 298 -19.80 4.56 -3.14
CA ALA A 298 -21.24 4.51 -3.44
C ALA A 298 -22.14 4.50 -2.18
N MET A 299 -21.60 4.14 -1.01
CA MET A 299 -22.33 4.05 0.27
C MET A 299 -22.00 5.16 1.29
N GLY A 300 -21.19 6.16 0.93
CA GLY A 300 -20.82 7.25 1.84
C GLY A 300 -19.93 6.82 3.02
N ILE A 301 -19.23 5.69 2.90
CA ILE A 301 -18.31 5.18 3.91
C ILE A 301 -16.89 5.35 3.36
N THR A 302 -16.12 6.26 3.93
CA THR A 302 -14.68 6.38 3.64
C THR A 302 -13.90 5.42 4.55
N ASP A 303 -13.28 4.37 4.00
CA ASP A 303 -12.20 3.69 4.71
C ASP A 303 -10.93 4.51 4.49
N LYS A 304 -10.71 5.39 5.45
CA LYS A 304 -9.60 6.32 5.44
C LYS A 304 -8.30 5.54 5.69
N PRO A 305 -7.19 5.82 4.97
CA PRO A 305 -5.90 5.23 5.27
C PRO A 305 -5.56 5.39 6.75
N ARG A 306 -4.95 4.36 7.33
CA ARG A 306 -4.44 4.42 8.70
C ARG A 306 -3.21 5.30 8.74
N PHE A 307 -3.23 6.31 9.60
CA PHE A 307 -2.18 7.31 9.70
C PHE A 307 -1.36 7.12 10.97
N ILE A 308 -0.04 7.03 10.84
CA ILE A 308 0.91 6.97 11.95
C ILE A 308 1.84 8.18 11.86
N LEU A 309 1.94 8.94 12.94
CA LEU A 309 2.97 9.96 13.09
C LEU A 309 4.20 9.31 13.73
N LEU A 310 5.27 9.16 12.95
CA LEU A 310 6.53 8.57 13.42
C LEU A 310 7.49 9.68 13.84
N THR A 311 7.91 9.66 15.10
CA THR A 311 8.84 10.64 15.66
C THR A 311 9.91 9.99 16.55
N GLY A 312 10.85 10.80 17.01
CA GLY A 312 11.95 10.38 17.87
C GLY A 312 13.26 11.05 17.51
N PHE A 313 14.13 11.19 18.51
CA PHE A 313 15.40 11.92 18.39
C PHE A 313 16.34 11.30 17.34
N LEU A 314 17.35 12.05 16.89
CA LEU A 314 18.30 11.58 15.87
C LEU A 314 18.95 10.25 16.28
N GLY A 315 19.03 9.32 15.33
CA GLY A 315 19.66 8.02 15.56
C GLY A 315 18.86 7.03 16.40
N SER A 316 17.61 7.30 16.77
CA SER A 316 16.76 6.38 17.54
C SER A 316 16.34 5.11 16.79
N GLY A 317 16.54 5.06 15.47
CA GLY A 317 16.25 3.91 14.61
C GLY A 317 14.93 3.99 13.83
N LYS A 318 14.44 5.20 13.53
CA LYS A 318 13.20 5.43 12.76
C LYS A 318 13.21 4.74 11.40
N THR A 319 14.30 4.88 10.65
CA THR A 319 14.48 4.23 9.34
C THR A 319 14.38 2.71 9.45
N SER A 320 15.07 2.08 10.41
CA SER A 320 14.98 0.63 10.63
C SER A 320 13.56 0.17 11.00
N PHE A 321 12.85 0.94 11.84
CA PHE A 321 11.45 0.68 12.13
C PHE A 321 10.57 0.74 10.87
N LEU A 322 10.76 1.76 10.03
CA LEU A 322 10.01 1.91 8.78
C LEU A 322 10.22 0.70 7.85
N GLU A 323 11.46 0.26 7.68
CA GLU A 323 11.79 -0.91 6.86
C GLU A 323 11.04 -2.16 7.35
N HIS A 324 11.11 -2.45 8.65
CA HIS A 324 10.42 -3.60 9.27
C HIS A 324 8.90 -3.48 9.17
N PHE A 325 8.35 -2.28 9.42
CA PHE A 325 6.91 -2.01 9.31
C PHE A 325 6.42 -2.21 7.86
N ILE A 326 7.13 -1.67 6.87
CA ILE A 326 6.81 -1.83 5.46
C ILE A 326 6.87 -3.30 5.06
N GLN A 327 7.91 -4.02 5.47
CA GLN A 327 8.07 -5.45 5.16
C GLN A 327 6.91 -6.27 5.71
N PHE A 328 6.53 -6.03 6.97
CA PHE A 328 5.38 -6.70 7.59
C PHE A 328 4.08 -6.46 6.81
N GLN A 329 3.85 -5.20 6.45
CA GLN A 329 2.62 -4.75 5.81
C GLN A 329 2.52 -5.23 4.37
N THR A 330 3.64 -5.23 3.65
CA THR A 330 3.78 -5.81 2.32
C THR A 330 3.50 -7.31 2.36
N GLY A 331 4.02 -8.02 3.37
CA GLY A 331 3.72 -9.44 3.60
C GLY A 331 2.22 -9.71 3.85
N ALA A 332 1.49 -8.72 4.37
CA ALA A 332 0.04 -8.75 4.55
C ALA A 332 -0.74 -8.19 3.33
N ASN A 333 -0.05 -7.83 2.23
CA ASN A 333 -0.61 -7.20 1.03
C ASN A 333 -1.23 -5.81 1.25
N HIS A 334 -0.78 -5.07 2.25
CA HIS A 334 -1.13 -3.67 2.47
C HIS A 334 -0.13 -2.74 1.76
N PHE A 335 -0.63 -1.65 1.18
CA PHE A 335 0.19 -0.59 0.59
C PHE A 335 0.46 0.51 1.62
N VAL A 336 1.73 0.87 1.78
CA VAL A 336 2.18 1.92 2.69
C VAL A 336 2.64 3.13 1.88
N ALA A 337 2.24 4.33 2.27
CA ALA A 337 2.86 5.57 1.79
C ALA A 337 3.68 6.17 2.92
N VAL A 338 4.92 6.55 2.64
CA VAL A 338 5.81 7.21 3.59
C VAL A 338 6.00 8.66 3.16
N VAL A 339 5.73 9.58 4.06
CA VAL A 339 5.94 11.02 3.85
C VAL A 339 7.09 11.45 4.74
N GLN A 340 8.18 11.90 4.13
CA GLN A 340 9.35 12.41 4.84
C GLN A 340 9.31 13.94 4.84
N ASN A 341 9.34 14.52 6.04
CA ASN A 341 9.40 15.97 6.23
C ASN A 341 10.85 16.36 6.57
N GLU A 342 11.69 16.66 5.56
CA GLU A 342 13.08 17.13 5.74
C GLU A 342 13.28 18.57 5.26
N ILE A 343 14.23 19.30 5.87
CA ILE A 343 14.72 20.59 5.41
C ILE A 343 16.08 20.37 4.72
N GLY A 344 16.10 20.35 3.37
CA GLY A 344 17.27 20.68 2.55
C GLY A 344 18.29 19.56 2.22
N GLU A 345 18.57 19.48 0.90
CA GLU A 345 19.63 18.77 0.14
C GLU A 345 19.68 17.23 0.12
N LYS A 346 19.09 16.70 -0.98
CA LYS A 346 19.38 15.44 -1.70
C LYS A 346 19.02 14.14 -0.97
N GLY A 347 17.83 13.64 -1.37
CA GLY A 347 17.30 12.33 -1.10
C GLY A 347 18.32 11.20 -1.21
N LEU A 348 18.44 10.48 -0.10
CA LEU A 348 19.18 9.24 0.03
C LEU A 348 18.37 8.25 0.86
N ASP A 349 17.09 8.01 0.52
CA ASP A 349 16.35 6.87 1.07
C ASP A 349 15.40 6.18 0.06
N ALA A 350 15.10 6.80 -1.09
CA ALA A 350 14.35 6.18 -2.18
C ALA A 350 15.07 5.00 -2.88
N LYS A 351 16.35 4.75 -2.56
CA LYS A 351 17.18 3.74 -3.26
C LYS A 351 17.27 2.38 -2.58
N LEU A 352 16.70 2.21 -1.39
CA LEU A 352 16.97 1.00 -0.60
C LEU A 352 16.01 -0.17 -0.84
N LEU A 353 14.81 0.01 -1.40
CA LEU A 353 13.84 -1.11 -1.50
C LEU A 353 13.01 -1.06 -2.79
N GLY A 354 13.09 -2.11 -3.62
CA GLY A 354 12.33 -2.27 -4.87
C GLY A 354 10.81 -2.31 -4.64
N GLU A 355 10.12 -1.29 -5.15
CA GLU A 355 8.99 -0.61 -4.48
C GLU A 355 7.63 -1.34 -4.45
N THR A 356 7.04 -1.45 -3.25
CA THR A 356 5.60 -1.71 -2.96
C THR A 356 5.00 -0.59 -2.09
N TYR A 357 5.69 0.55 -1.98
CA TYR A 357 5.32 1.69 -1.16
C TYR A 357 5.78 2.97 -1.87
N ALA A 358 5.05 4.07 -1.69
CA ALA A 358 5.43 5.37 -2.28
C ALA A 358 6.11 6.24 -1.22
N VAL A 359 7.30 6.76 -1.53
CA VAL A 359 7.96 7.79 -0.73
C VAL A 359 7.72 9.14 -1.39
N THR A 360 7.19 10.11 -0.65
CA THR A 360 7.04 11.48 -1.12
C THR A 360 7.80 12.40 -0.16
N GLU A 361 8.86 13.02 -0.66
CA GLU A 361 9.55 14.12 0.02
C GLU A 361 8.70 15.39 -0.10
N MET A 362 8.52 16.11 1.00
CA MET A 362 7.85 17.40 1.02
C MET A 362 8.90 18.52 1.12
N ASP A 363 9.13 19.26 0.03
CA ASP A 363 9.95 20.47 0.03
C ASP A 363 9.15 21.65 0.60
N GLU A 364 9.60 22.25 1.71
CA GLU A 364 9.67 23.71 1.94
C GLU A 364 10.21 24.04 3.34
N GLY A 365 11.28 24.83 3.40
CA GLY A 365 11.90 25.31 4.62
C GLY A 365 10.97 26.16 5.51
N CYS A 366 11.23 26.09 6.82
CA CYS A 366 10.52 26.76 7.91
C CYS A 366 9.15 26.14 8.29
N VAL A 367 9.19 25.17 9.21
CA VAL A 367 8.06 24.76 10.09
C VAL A 367 7.53 25.91 10.98
N CYS A 368 8.01 27.16 10.80
CA CYS A 368 7.64 28.31 11.62
C CYS A 368 6.74 29.37 10.95
N CYS A 369 6.45 29.30 9.64
CA CYS A 369 5.56 30.28 9.00
C CYS A 369 4.70 29.65 7.89
N SER A 370 3.36 29.81 7.99
CA SER A 370 2.30 29.42 7.04
C SER A 370 1.96 27.93 6.89
N LEU A 371 1.57 27.29 8.00
CA LEU A 371 1.01 25.93 8.07
C LEU A 371 -0.54 25.98 7.97
N ALA A 372 -1.05 26.21 6.77
CA ALA A 372 -2.47 26.01 6.46
C ALA A 372 -2.62 25.69 4.98
N GLY A 373 -2.55 24.39 4.62
CA GLY A 373 -2.93 23.91 3.29
C GLY A 373 -1.96 22.95 2.61
N ASN A 374 -0.66 22.93 2.96
CA ASN A 374 0.33 22.10 2.25
C ASN A 374 0.21 20.59 2.61
N LEU A 375 0.12 20.24 3.90
CA LEU A 375 -0.01 18.82 4.32
C LEU A 375 -1.27 18.15 3.79
N ARG A 376 -2.42 18.83 3.86
CA ARG A 376 -3.69 18.28 3.32
C ARG A 376 -3.60 18.08 1.81
N ALA A 377 -3.03 19.05 1.08
CA ALA A 377 -2.89 18.94 -0.37
C ALA A 377 -2.00 17.76 -0.76
N ALA A 378 -0.82 17.62 -0.13
CA ALA A 378 0.10 16.52 -0.37
C ALA A 378 -0.53 15.15 -0.04
N LEU A 379 -1.19 15.03 1.12
CA LEU A 379 -1.88 13.79 1.49
C LEU A 379 -3.08 13.50 0.58
N SER A 380 -3.79 14.53 0.11
CA SER A 380 -4.87 14.38 -0.88
C SER A 380 -4.35 13.88 -2.21
N GLU A 381 -3.24 14.42 -2.70
CA GLU A 381 -2.58 13.94 -3.91
C GLU A 381 -2.13 12.47 -3.76
N ILE A 382 -1.54 12.12 -2.62
CA ILE A 382 -1.11 10.74 -2.33
C ILE A 382 -2.32 9.79 -2.32
N MET A 383 -3.43 10.19 -1.71
CA MET A 383 -4.65 9.38 -1.70
C MET A 383 -5.28 9.25 -3.09
N ASP A 384 -5.33 10.33 -3.87
CA ASP A 384 -5.89 10.32 -5.23
C ASP A 384 -5.04 9.48 -6.18
N ARG A 385 -3.72 9.54 -6.03
CA ARG A 385 -2.75 8.88 -6.91
C ARG A 385 -2.45 7.44 -6.52
N PHE A 386 -2.37 7.14 -5.22
CA PHE A 386 -1.86 5.86 -4.73
C PHE A 386 -2.84 5.06 -3.85
N GLN A 387 -3.91 5.67 -3.31
CA GLN A 387 -4.92 5.03 -2.45
C GLN A 387 -4.33 4.09 -1.37
N PRO A 388 -3.45 4.58 -0.48
CA PRO A 388 -2.75 3.72 0.46
C PRO A 388 -3.65 3.14 1.56
N ASP A 389 -3.29 1.97 2.07
CA ASP A 389 -3.89 1.39 3.29
C ASP A 389 -3.31 2.07 4.55
N PHE A 390 -2.03 2.44 4.49
CA PHE A 390 -1.30 3.10 5.58
C PHE A 390 -0.54 4.32 5.08
N ILE A 391 -0.55 5.39 5.86
CA ILE A 391 0.31 6.55 5.68
C ILE A 391 1.17 6.71 6.94
N VAL A 392 2.49 6.75 6.77
CA VAL A 392 3.43 7.06 7.85
C VAL A 392 4.06 8.41 7.55
N LEU A 393 3.80 9.39 8.42
CA LEU A 393 4.48 10.68 8.36
C LEU A 393 5.69 10.64 9.29
N GLU A 394 6.89 10.66 8.71
CA GLU A 394 8.13 10.78 9.46
C GLU A 394 8.48 12.25 9.70
N THR A 395 8.71 12.60 10.96
CA THR A 395 9.24 13.91 11.34
C THR A 395 10.76 13.86 11.51
N THR A 396 11.47 14.94 11.18
CA THR A 396 12.91 15.05 11.50
C THR A 396 13.18 14.79 12.98
N GLY A 397 14.38 14.29 13.31
CA GLY A 397 14.74 13.99 14.69
C GLY A 397 14.78 15.20 15.65
N LEU A 398 14.65 16.42 15.13
CA LEU A 398 14.59 17.67 15.89
C LEU A 398 13.23 18.38 15.78
N ALA A 399 12.25 17.78 15.10
CA ALA A 399 10.91 18.33 15.01
C ALA A 399 10.12 18.05 16.29
N ASN A 400 9.35 19.05 16.74
CA ASN A 400 8.36 18.87 17.80
C ASN A 400 7.04 18.38 17.17
N PRO A 401 6.52 17.19 17.56
CA PRO A 401 5.30 16.66 16.97
C PRO A 401 4.08 17.57 17.20
N ALA A 402 4.08 18.41 18.24
CA ALA A 402 3.02 19.39 18.53
C ALA A 402 2.68 20.28 17.33
N ASN A 403 3.68 20.62 16.51
CA ASN A 403 3.53 21.51 15.36
C ASN A 403 2.59 20.94 14.29
N ILE A 404 2.48 19.60 14.21
CA ILE A 404 1.67 18.92 13.20
C ILE A 404 0.32 18.47 13.79
N LEU A 405 0.21 18.31 15.12
CA LEU A 405 -1.03 17.85 15.77
C LEU A 405 -2.24 18.73 15.50
N GLY A 406 -2.03 20.05 15.32
CA GLY A 406 -3.08 20.98 14.92
C GLY A 406 -3.71 20.58 13.58
N GLU A 407 -2.87 20.29 12.59
CA GLU A 407 -3.28 19.95 11.22
C GLU A 407 -3.90 18.55 11.10
N LEU A 408 -3.46 17.59 11.91
CA LEU A 408 -4.01 16.23 11.90
C LEU A 408 -5.52 16.19 12.17
N ASN A 409 -6.06 17.19 12.87
CA ASN A 409 -7.49 17.31 13.10
C ASN A 409 -8.28 17.63 11.82
N ASP A 410 -7.69 18.41 10.91
CA ASP A 410 -8.30 18.80 9.64
C ASP A 410 -8.20 17.69 8.58
N LEU A 411 -7.44 16.63 8.87
CA LEU A 411 -7.28 15.45 8.03
C LEU A 411 -8.19 14.30 8.47
N ARG A 412 -8.97 14.46 9.55
CA ARG A 412 -9.82 13.39 10.09
C ARG A 412 -10.92 12.97 9.13
N ASP A 413 -11.32 13.80 8.17
CA ASP A 413 -12.27 13.49 7.10
C ASP A 413 -11.68 12.54 6.05
N ILE A 414 -10.35 12.51 5.93
CA ILE A 414 -9.63 11.74 4.91
C ILE A 414 -8.70 10.64 5.46
N LEU A 415 -8.29 10.68 6.73
CA LEU A 415 -7.38 9.71 7.38
C LEU A 415 -7.98 9.09 8.66
N GLU A 416 -7.59 7.85 8.98
CA GLU A 416 -7.83 7.19 10.27
C GLU A 416 -6.56 7.32 11.13
N PHE A 417 -6.54 8.30 12.03
CA PHE A 417 -5.40 8.49 12.94
C PHE A 417 -5.23 7.28 13.89
N CYS A 418 -4.05 6.67 13.88
CA CYS A 418 -3.72 5.50 14.69
C CYS A 418 -2.97 5.86 15.96
N SER A 419 -1.80 6.49 15.83
CA SER A 419 -0.91 6.77 16.95
C SER A 419 0.18 7.80 16.61
N ILE A 420 0.66 8.46 17.65
CA ILE A 420 2.00 9.08 17.69
C ILE A 420 2.95 8.01 18.22
N THR A 421 3.81 7.49 17.34
CA THR A 421 4.81 6.47 17.69
C THR A 421 6.18 7.15 17.82
N THR A 422 6.75 7.10 19.04
CA THR A 422 8.05 7.72 19.34
C THR A 422 9.11 6.65 19.58
N LEU A 423 10.20 6.69 18.82
CA LEU A 423 11.37 5.85 19.07
C LEU A 423 12.37 6.53 20.01
N VAL A 424 12.83 5.80 21.02
CA VAL A 424 13.85 6.23 21.98
C VAL A 424 15.01 5.23 21.96
N ASP A 425 16.24 5.72 21.77
CA ASP A 425 17.45 4.90 21.85
C ASP A 425 17.71 4.47 23.30
N SER A 426 17.78 3.17 23.56
CA SER A 426 18.01 2.63 24.91
C SER A 426 19.33 3.07 25.56
N ARG A 427 20.39 3.29 24.78
CA ARG A 427 21.73 3.63 25.27
C ARG A 427 21.85 5.11 25.58
N ALA A 428 21.31 5.93 24.67
CA ALA A 428 21.47 7.38 24.71
C ALA A 428 20.26 8.11 25.33
N GLY A 429 19.12 7.43 25.46
CA GLY A 429 17.82 8.01 25.82
C GLY A 429 17.86 8.81 27.11
N ASN A 430 18.52 8.32 28.15
CA ASN A 430 18.62 9.04 29.42
C ASN A 430 19.30 10.40 29.26
N GLN A 431 20.47 10.44 28.60
CA GLN A 431 21.23 11.66 28.36
C GLN A 431 20.50 12.61 27.40
N VAL A 432 19.87 12.06 26.36
CA VAL A 432 19.10 12.83 25.38
C VAL A 432 17.91 13.52 26.07
N LEU A 433 17.17 12.80 26.91
CA LEU A 433 16.03 13.34 27.65
C LEU A 433 16.46 14.37 28.72
N ASP A 434 17.67 14.29 29.26
CA ASP A 434 18.19 15.33 30.18
C ASP A 434 18.56 16.62 29.44
N ARG A 435 19.10 16.49 28.24
CA ARG A 435 19.74 17.60 27.52
C ARG A 435 18.81 18.34 26.57
N PHE A 436 17.85 17.64 25.96
CA PHE A 436 17.07 18.18 24.85
C PHE A 436 15.57 18.21 25.19
N GLU A 437 15.01 19.40 25.24
CA GLU A 437 13.58 19.62 25.46
C GLU A 437 12.72 18.97 24.38
N VAL A 438 13.11 19.07 23.11
CA VAL A 438 12.40 18.42 22.00
C VAL A 438 12.25 16.91 22.17
N ALA A 439 13.26 16.22 22.73
CA ALA A 439 13.17 14.79 22.98
C ALA A 439 12.17 14.46 24.10
N ARG A 440 12.10 15.32 25.13
CA ARG A 440 11.08 15.20 26.20
C ARG A 440 9.68 15.44 25.65
N ASP A 441 9.52 16.41 24.76
CA ASP A 441 8.23 16.71 24.13
C ASP A 441 7.76 15.58 23.20
N GLN A 442 8.67 14.99 22.42
CA GLN A 442 8.39 13.79 21.63
C GLN A 442 7.91 12.61 22.50
N VAL A 443 8.50 12.42 23.69
CA VAL A 443 8.06 11.39 24.65
C VAL A 443 6.72 11.74 25.29
N ARG A 444 6.52 13.00 25.72
CA ARG A 444 5.29 13.48 26.36
C ARG A 444 4.06 13.36 25.45
N LEU A 445 4.26 13.50 24.14
CA LEU A 445 3.19 13.47 23.15
C LEU A 445 2.96 12.08 22.55
N ALA A 446 3.78 11.09 22.86
CA ALA A 446 3.66 9.74 22.32
C ALA A 446 2.41 9.01 22.84
N ASP A 447 1.76 8.27 21.96
CA ASP A 447 0.78 7.25 22.34
C ASP A 447 1.48 5.89 22.56
N VAL A 448 2.46 5.60 21.71
CA VAL A 448 3.33 4.41 21.80
C VAL A 448 4.78 4.85 21.82
N ILE A 449 5.56 4.28 22.74
CA ILE A 449 6.99 4.50 22.85
C ILE A 449 7.73 3.20 22.60
N LEU A 450 8.59 3.21 21.59
CA LEU A 450 9.47 2.10 21.28
C LEU A 450 10.87 2.39 21.84
N VAL A 451 11.21 1.73 22.95
CA VAL A 451 12.56 1.73 23.51
C VAL A 451 13.40 0.78 22.66
N ASN A 452 14.10 1.35 21.68
CA ASN A 452 14.79 0.62 20.62
C ASN A 452 16.26 0.36 20.97
N LYS A 453 16.88 -0.61 20.28
CA LYS A 453 18.24 -1.11 20.50
C LYS A 453 18.37 -1.81 21.85
N GLU A 454 17.36 -2.61 22.21
CA GLU A 454 17.36 -3.35 23.48
C GLU A 454 18.66 -4.15 23.70
N ASP A 455 19.17 -4.73 22.62
CA ASP A 455 20.39 -5.54 22.53
C ASP A 455 21.68 -4.81 22.89
N LEU A 456 21.70 -3.47 22.88
CA LEU A 456 22.91 -2.67 23.06
C LEU A 456 23.02 -1.95 24.41
N ALA A 457 22.05 -2.11 25.31
CA ALA A 457 22.06 -1.49 26.63
C ALA A 457 21.88 -2.53 27.74
N GLU A 458 22.47 -2.25 28.91
CA GLU A 458 22.37 -3.11 30.07
C GLU A 458 20.95 -3.06 30.69
N PRO A 459 20.46 -4.15 31.32
CA PRO A 459 19.12 -4.19 31.91
C PRO A 459 18.80 -3.01 32.84
N GLN A 460 19.78 -2.58 33.64
CA GLN A 460 19.62 -1.44 34.54
C GLN A 460 19.41 -0.11 33.79
N THR A 461 20.10 0.09 32.66
CA THR A 461 19.93 1.30 31.83
C THR A 461 18.53 1.37 31.24
N HIS A 462 17.97 0.22 30.84
CA HIS A 462 16.59 0.11 30.36
C HIS A 462 15.59 0.48 31.44
N GLU A 463 15.72 -0.10 32.64
CA GLU A 463 14.82 0.19 33.76
C GLU A 463 14.87 1.68 34.15
N GLU A 464 16.06 2.28 34.21
CA GLU A 464 16.21 3.70 34.49
C GLU A 464 15.54 4.58 33.42
N LEU A 465 15.73 4.23 32.14
CA LEU A 465 15.13 4.94 31.02
C LEU A 465 13.60 4.81 31.00
N GLU A 466 13.07 3.60 31.17
CA GLU A 466 11.62 3.34 31.22
C GLU A 466 10.96 4.07 32.39
N ASN A 467 11.58 4.06 33.58
CA ASN A 467 11.09 4.83 34.72
C ASN A 467 11.05 6.33 34.42
N LYS A 468 12.06 6.85 33.72
CA LYS A 468 12.11 8.25 33.30
C LYS A 468 11.04 8.58 32.26
N ILE A 469 10.86 7.71 31.26
CA ILE A 469 9.80 7.82 30.25
C ILE A 469 8.42 7.80 30.92
N GLN A 470 8.17 6.86 31.83
CA GLN A 470 6.91 6.72 32.54
C GLN A 470 6.58 7.96 33.39
N ARG A 471 7.59 8.62 33.97
CA ARG A 471 7.41 9.91 34.67
C ARG A 471 7.06 11.05 33.71
N LEU A 472 7.62 11.04 32.51
CA LEU A 472 7.35 12.06 31.49
C LEU A 472 6.00 11.84 30.80
N ASN A 473 5.62 10.59 30.57
CA ASN A 473 4.37 10.18 29.94
C ASN A 473 3.82 8.92 30.61
N PRO A 474 2.97 9.07 31.65
CA PRO A 474 2.38 7.95 32.35
C PRO A 474 1.36 7.14 31.52
N THR A 475 0.98 7.65 30.35
CA THR A 475 -0.15 7.13 29.55
C THR A 475 0.28 6.38 28.30
N ALA A 476 1.54 6.47 27.90
CA ALA A 476 2.04 5.78 26.72
C ALA A 476 2.22 4.28 26.96
N ASP A 477 1.91 3.49 25.93
CA ASP A 477 2.30 2.08 25.89
C ASP A 477 3.79 2.00 25.53
N ILE A 478 4.58 1.37 26.40
CA ILE A 478 6.04 1.25 26.24
C ILE A 478 6.39 -0.17 25.79
N HIS A 479 7.13 -0.28 24.69
CA HIS A 479 7.61 -1.55 24.16
C HIS A 479 9.12 -1.50 23.92
N ARG A 480 9.82 -2.53 24.38
CA ARG A 480 11.23 -2.75 24.03
C ARG A 480 11.31 -3.39 22.66
N THR A 481 12.27 -2.94 21.84
CA THR A 481 12.42 -3.39 20.46
C THR A 481 13.90 -3.48 20.07
N ILE A 482 14.18 -4.35 19.10
CA ILE A 482 15.46 -4.43 18.39
C ILE A 482 15.16 -4.07 16.94
N HIS A 483 15.92 -3.15 16.36
CA HIS A 483 15.66 -2.59 15.02
C HIS A 483 14.26 -1.96 14.83
N GLY A 484 13.55 -1.65 15.91
CA GLY A 484 12.17 -1.19 15.87
C GLY A 484 11.17 -2.29 15.50
N ASP A 485 11.57 -3.56 15.50
CA ASP A 485 10.68 -4.66 15.16
C ASP A 485 9.59 -4.83 16.22
N ILE A 486 8.34 -4.67 15.79
CA ILE A 486 7.15 -4.81 16.63
C ILE A 486 5.98 -5.22 15.75
N HIS A 487 5.08 -6.03 16.30
CA HIS A 487 3.85 -6.36 15.59
C HIS A 487 3.00 -5.10 15.36
N PRO A 488 2.74 -4.67 14.12
CA PRO A 488 2.10 -3.37 13.84
C PRO A 488 0.71 -3.18 14.44
N GLY A 489 0.01 -4.28 14.73
CA GLY A 489 -1.24 -4.27 15.49
C GLY A 489 -1.19 -3.56 16.85
N LEU A 490 -0.01 -3.43 17.46
CA LEU A 490 0.21 -2.69 18.71
C LEU A 490 0.24 -1.16 18.51
N LEU A 491 0.46 -0.70 17.27
CA LEU A 491 0.45 0.71 16.90
C LEU A 491 -0.95 1.19 16.53
N TYR A 492 -1.88 0.26 16.31
CA TYR A 492 -3.24 0.54 15.86
C TYR A 492 -4.18 0.62 17.06
N GLY A 493 -4.81 1.77 17.25
CA GLY A 493 -5.88 1.88 18.23
C GLY A 493 -5.41 1.84 19.68
N VAL A 494 -4.27 2.47 19.97
CA VAL A 494 -3.96 3.02 21.30
C VAL A 494 -5.08 4.03 21.66
N ASN A 495 -6.12 3.46 22.27
CA ASN A 495 -7.21 4.06 23.05
C ASN A 495 -8.14 5.13 22.42
N PHE A 496 -9.08 4.68 21.60
CA PHE A 496 -10.44 5.31 21.54
C PHE A 496 -11.60 4.35 21.85
N ARG A 497 -11.34 3.06 22.15
CA ARG A 497 -12.41 2.03 22.17
C ARG A 497 -12.42 1.03 23.34
N LYS A 498 -11.59 1.18 24.38
CA LYS A 498 -11.75 0.40 25.63
C LYS A 498 -11.80 1.33 26.84
N PRO A 499 -12.86 1.28 27.69
CA PRO A 499 -12.80 1.92 28.99
C PRO A 499 -11.72 1.22 29.81
N VAL A 500 -10.81 2.00 30.41
CA VAL A 500 -9.78 1.49 31.30
C VAL A 500 -10.47 0.66 32.39
N ARG A 501 -10.20 -0.65 32.42
CA ARG A 501 -10.49 -1.47 33.59
C ARG A 501 -9.56 -1.02 34.71
N ARG A 502 -9.97 -0.03 35.49
CA ARG A 502 -9.34 0.28 36.79
C ARG A 502 -9.70 -0.86 37.77
N PRO A 503 -8.75 -1.58 38.37
CA PRO A 503 -8.98 -2.13 39.69
C PRO A 503 -8.98 -0.95 40.66
N LEU A 504 -10.03 -0.86 41.48
CA LEU A 504 -10.08 0.03 42.63
C LEU A 504 -8.83 -0.12 43.49
N TYR A 505 -8.37 1.01 44.04
CA TYR A 505 -7.48 1.17 45.20
C TYR A 505 -7.09 -0.14 45.91
N SER A 506 -5.79 -0.47 45.87
CA SER A 506 -5.14 -1.03 47.05
C SER A 506 -4.17 0.03 47.59
N SER A 507 -4.57 0.60 48.71
CA SER A 507 -3.75 1.40 49.62
C SER A 507 -2.38 0.77 49.88
N MET A 508 -1.30 1.44 49.49
CA MET A 508 -0.02 1.36 50.20
C MET A 508 0.61 2.75 50.29
N GLU A 509 0.78 3.18 51.53
CA GLU A 509 1.43 4.39 52.00
C GLU A 509 2.92 4.40 51.61
N GLY A 510 3.46 5.57 51.24
CA GLY A 510 4.90 5.79 51.19
C GLY A 510 5.38 6.85 50.19
N ASN A 511 5.59 8.09 50.70
CA ASN A 511 6.61 9.09 50.33
C ASN A 511 7.56 8.73 49.16
N THR A 512 7.83 9.57 48.15
CA THR A 512 8.34 10.97 48.23
C THR A 512 8.29 11.65 46.85
N ALA A 513 7.98 12.95 46.87
CA ALA A 513 8.03 13.90 45.75
C ALA A 513 9.40 14.05 45.07
N THR A 514 9.40 14.52 43.81
CA THR A 514 10.21 15.66 43.34
C THR A 514 9.82 16.06 41.90
N HIS A 515 8.83 16.95 41.78
CA HIS A 515 8.46 17.69 40.55
C HIS A 515 8.74 19.20 40.72
N GLU A 516 9.89 19.61 41.28
CA GLU A 516 10.13 21.03 41.60
C GLU A 516 10.83 21.86 40.51
N LYS A 517 11.20 21.30 39.35
CA LYS A 517 12.01 22.05 38.36
C LYS A 517 11.31 22.57 37.11
N GLU A 518 10.07 22.14 36.82
CA GLU A 518 9.33 22.66 35.65
C GLU A 518 7.89 23.09 35.95
N GLY A 519 7.43 22.93 37.20
CA GLY A 519 6.12 23.43 37.67
C GLY A 519 4.89 22.81 37.00
N ILE A 520 5.02 21.75 36.20
CA ILE A 520 3.91 21.11 35.48
C ILE A 520 3.26 20.03 36.35
N GLU A 521 1.96 20.18 36.57
CA GLU A 521 1.09 19.32 37.37
C GLU A 521 -0.01 18.71 36.50
N THR A 522 -0.56 17.57 36.94
CA THR A 522 -1.73 16.94 36.31
C THR A 522 -2.83 16.76 37.35
N ARG A 523 -4.03 17.24 37.04
CA ARG A 523 -5.21 17.18 37.91
C ARG A 523 -6.34 16.43 37.23
N LEU A 524 -6.91 15.44 37.91
CA LEU A 524 -8.13 14.76 37.49
C LEU A 524 -9.30 15.32 38.30
N LEU A 525 -10.28 15.90 37.62
CA LEU A 525 -11.54 16.35 38.20
C LEU A 525 -12.64 15.38 37.77
N ASN A 526 -13.44 14.90 38.71
CA ASN A 526 -14.60 14.07 38.42
C ASN A 526 -15.88 14.87 38.70
N PHE A 527 -16.90 14.65 37.87
CA PHE A 527 -18.18 15.35 37.95
C PHE A 527 -19.33 14.34 37.99
N TYR A 528 -20.36 14.66 38.76
CA TYR A 528 -21.56 13.81 38.88
C TYR A 528 -22.84 14.56 38.50
N GLN A 529 -22.73 15.84 38.15
CA GLN A 529 -23.81 16.67 37.66
C GLN A 529 -23.36 17.44 36.42
N PRO A 530 -24.29 17.82 35.53
CA PRO A 530 -23.98 18.65 34.39
C PRO A 530 -23.34 19.99 34.82
N LEU A 531 -22.32 20.42 34.07
CA LEU A 531 -21.61 21.69 34.25
C LEU A 531 -22.24 22.78 33.40
N GLU A 532 -22.02 24.04 33.75
CA GLU A 532 -22.30 25.16 32.86
C GLU A 532 -21.12 25.33 31.89
N GLU A 533 -21.39 25.29 30.58
CA GLU A 533 -20.35 25.32 29.54
C GLU A 533 -19.50 26.59 29.62
N ASP A 534 -20.14 27.76 29.68
CA ASP A 534 -19.46 29.05 29.73
C ASP A 534 -18.55 29.19 30.94
N SER A 535 -18.97 28.70 32.12
CA SER A 535 -18.19 28.75 33.35
C SER A 535 -16.91 27.91 33.26
N LEU A 536 -17.00 26.71 32.66
CA LEU A 536 -15.85 25.84 32.44
C LEU A 536 -14.89 26.39 31.39
N LEU A 537 -15.42 26.90 30.27
CA LEU A 537 -14.61 27.50 29.23
C LEU A 537 -13.91 28.77 29.71
N ASN A 538 -14.56 29.58 30.54
CA ASN A 538 -13.96 30.77 31.14
C ASN A 538 -12.84 30.41 32.12
N ALA A 539 -13.03 29.41 32.99
CA ALA A 539 -11.97 28.93 33.88
C ALA A 539 -10.73 28.45 33.11
N ILE A 540 -10.93 27.75 31.98
CA ILE A 540 -9.85 27.31 31.11
C ILE A 540 -9.14 28.51 30.43
N ARG A 541 -9.89 29.52 30.01
CA ARG A 541 -9.33 30.74 29.38
C ARG A 541 -8.56 31.60 30.38
N GLU A 542 -9.07 31.75 31.60
CA GLU A 542 -8.42 32.51 32.67
C GLU A 542 -7.08 31.88 33.08
N GLY A 543 -6.97 30.55 33.00
CA GLY A 543 -5.70 29.86 33.21
C GLY A 543 -4.65 30.08 32.11
N GLY A 544 -5.03 30.66 30.97
CA GLY A 544 -4.11 31.20 29.97
C GLY A 544 -3.01 30.23 29.54
N GLU A 545 -1.78 30.73 29.48
CA GLU A 545 -0.58 29.95 29.08
C GLU A 545 -0.18 28.88 30.11
N ASN A 546 -0.73 28.94 31.32
CA ASN A 546 -0.44 27.96 32.36
C ASN A 546 -1.23 26.67 32.15
N ILE A 547 -2.35 26.67 31.43
CA ILE A 547 -3.07 25.44 31.09
C ILE A 547 -2.58 24.93 29.74
N LEU A 548 -1.82 23.85 29.79
CA LEU A 548 -1.21 23.22 28.60
C LEU A 548 -2.20 22.30 27.89
N ARG A 549 -3.08 21.63 28.64
CA ARG A 549 -4.08 20.72 28.07
C ARG A 549 -5.25 20.48 29.01
N VAL A 550 -6.46 20.39 28.46
CA VAL A 550 -7.61 19.78 29.14
C VAL A 550 -8.23 18.72 28.24
N LYS A 551 -8.54 17.55 28.79
CA LYS A 551 -9.25 16.48 28.08
C LYS A 551 -10.23 15.78 29.00
N GLY A 552 -11.44 15.53 28.54
CA GLY A 552 -12.31 14.60 29.24
C GLY A 552 -13.73 14.56 28.70
N ILE A 553 -14.58 13.86 29.44
CA ILE A 553 -16.00 13.69 29.12
C ILE A 553 -16.77 14.45 30.19
N VAL A 554 -17.50 15.47 29.78
CA VAL A 554 -18.34 16.31 30.62
C VAL A 554 -19.79 16.18 30.17
N GLU A 555 -20.71 16.71 30.96
CA GLU A 555 -22.11 16.86 30.56
C GLU A 555 -22.44 18.31 30.82
N PHE A 556 -23.09 18.98 29.88
CA PHE A 556 -23.45 20.39 30.05
C PHE A 556 -24.92 20.54 30.36
N SER A 557 -25.29 21.56 31.15
CA SER A 557 -26.66 21.78 31.58
C SER A 557 -27.60 22.19 30.44
N ASP A 558 -27.05 22.72 29.35
CA ASP A 558 -27.73 23.23 28.16
C ASP A 558 -27.69 22.27 26.95
N GLN A 559 -27.01 21.12 27.08
CA GLN A 559 -26.87 20.13 26.01
C GLN A 559 -27.32 18.74 26.45
N GLU A 560 -28.04 18.04 25.57
CA GLU A 560 -28.52 16.67 25.87
C GLU A 560 -27.39 15.65 25.70
N GLY A 561 -26.86 15.18 26.83
CA GLY A 561 -25.95 14.04 26.89
C GLY A 561 -24.47 14.40 27.05
N PRO A 562 -23.60 13.39 27.16
CA PRO A 562 -22.17 13.59 27.35
C PRO A 562 -21.51 14.29 26.16
N MET A 563 -20.56 15.16 26.48
CA MET A 563 -19.73 15.90 25.56
C MET A 563 -18.26 15.61 25.84
N VAL A 564 -17.47 15.52 24.79
CA VAL A 564 -16.01 15.45 24.88
C VAL A 564 -15.45 16.86 24.83
N LEU A 565 -14.80 17.29 25.90
CA LEU A 565 -14.08 18.55 25.98
C LEU A 565 -12.60 18.31 25.70
N GLN A 566 -12.05 19.08 24.77
CA GLN A 566 -10.62 19.11 24.48
C GLN A 566 -10.14 20.55 24.38
N TYR A 567 -9.11 20.89 25.15
CA TYR A 567 -8.46 22.18 25.12
C TYR A 567 -6.94 22.01 25.01
N ALA A 568 -6.36 22.87 24.19
CA ALA A 568 -4.95 23.23 24.20
C ALA A 568 -4.85 24.75 23.91
N PRO A 569 -3.76 25.44 24.27
CA PRO A 569 -3.60 26.85 23.95
C PRO A 569 -3.92 27.16 22.48
N GLY A 570 -4.88 28.06 22.25
CA GLY A 570 -5.35 28.43 20.92
C GLY A 570 -6.49 27.58 20.33
N THR A 571 -6.93 26.49 20.96
CA THR A 571 -8.07 25.69 20.49
C THR A 571 -8.84 25.06 21.64
N CYS A 572 -10.16 25.31 21.69
CA CYS A 572 -11.09 24.63 22.57
C CYS A 572 -12.21 24.01 21.73
N ARG A 573 -12.48 22.71 21.92
CA ARG A 573 -13.53 21.99 21.23
C ARG A 573 -14.39 21.19 22.20
N VAL A 574 -15.69 21.35 22.02
CA VAL A 574 -16.75 20.56 22.64
C VAL A 574 -17.43 19.76 21.53
N SER A 575 -17.61 18.45 21.69
CA SER A 575 -18.27 17.60 20.69
C SER A 575 -19.07 16.48 21.34
N GLU A 576 -20.18 16.07 20.74
CA GLU A 576 -21.04 15.00 21.27
C GLU A 576 -20.27 13.70 21.46
N PHE A 577 -20.47 13.07 22.61
CA PHE A 577 -19.94 11.75 22.90
C PHE A 577 -20.83 10.67 22.30
N THR A 578 -20.32 9.95 21.30
CA THR A 578 -21.07 8.95 20.52
C THR A 578 -20.99 7.53 21.10
N GLY A 579 -20.47 7.38 22.33
CA GLY A 579 -20.35 6.08 23.01
C GLY A 579 -21.65 5.63 23.67
N LYS A 580 -21.94 4.32 23.63
CA LYS A 580 -23.14 3.71 24.26
C LYS A 580 -23.10 3.67 25.80
N ASP A 581 -22.02 4.13 26.42
CA ASP A 581 -21.77 3.95 27.85
C ASP A 581 -22.10 5.22 28.63
N LYS A 582 -22.81 5.10 29.76
CA LYS A 582 -23.08 6.22 30.69
C LYS A 582 -21.87 6.43 31.62
N GLY A 583 -20.67 6.46 31.04
CA GLY A 583 -19.40 6.47 31.77
C GLY A 583 -19.20 7.69 32.68
N GLU A 584 -18.27 7.57 33.63
CA GLU A 584 -17.89 8.64 34.58
C GLU A 584 -17.55 9.95 33.83
N ARG A 585 -18.05 11.09 34.32
CA ARG A 585 -17.68 12.41 33.79
C ARG A 585 -16.41 12.87 34.48
N PHE A 586 -15.41 13.22 33.70
CA PHE A 586 -14.12 13.65 34.24
C PHE A 586 -13.43 14.63 33.31
N LEU A 587 -12.50 15.41 33.85
CA LEU A 587 -11.54 16.22 33.13
C LEU A 587 -10.14 15.95 33.66
N VAL A 588 -9.21 15.71 32.76
CA VAL A 588 -7.78 15.71 33.03
C VAL A 588 -7.23 17.07 32.58
N ILE A 589 -6.64 17.80 33.50
CA ILE A 589 -6.02 19.10 33.29
C ILE A 589 -4.52 18.94 33.49
N ILE A 590 -3.74 19.42 32.53
CA ILE A 590 -2.29 19.46 32.57
C ILE A 590 -1.87 20.92 32.45
N GLY A 591 -1.09 21.42 33.39
CA GLY A 591 -0.70 22.82 33.40
C GLY A 591 0.31 23.15 34.49
N ARG A 592 0.69 24.43 34.57
CA ARG A 592 1.64 24.96 35.56
C ARG A 592 0.91 25.66 36.70
N ASP A 593 1.37 25.45 37.93
CA ASP A 593 0.83 26.08 39.13
C ASP A 593 -0.71 26.01 39.21
N LEU A 594 -1.28 24.82 38.97
CA LEU A 594 -2.73 24.62 38.72
C LEU A 594 -3.62 25.12 39.86
N ASP A 595 -3.11 25.14 41.09
CA ASP A 595 -3.82 25.69 42.27
C ASP A 595 -4.08 27.20 42.19
N SER A 596 -3.27 27.94 41.44
CA SER A 596 -3.43 29.39 41.26
C SER A 596 -3.95 29.78 39.88
N SER A 597 -3.76 28.91 38.88
CA SER A 597 -4.08 29.18 37.47
C SER A 597 -5.40 28.58 37.01
N PHE A 598 -6.01 27.64 37.72
CA PHE A 598 -7.31 27.08 37.36
C PHE A 598 -8.30 27.12 38.52
N ASP A 599 -9.15 28.15 38.55
CA ASP A 599 -10.19 28.28 39.57
C ASP A 599 -11.35 27.30 39.29
N CYS A 600 -11.46 26.30 40.15
CA CYS A 600 -12.54 25.32 40.12
C CYS A 600 -13.82 25.81 40.84
N SER A 601 -13.76 26.92 41.58
CA SER A 601 -14.87 27.44 42.39
C SER A 601 -16.17 27.75 41.62
N PRO A 602 -16.13 28.19 40.34
CA PRO A 602 -17.34 28.43 39.54
C PRO A 602 -18.06 27.14 39.11
N LEU A 603 -17.37 25.99 39.15
CA LEU A 603 -17.91 24.69 38.81
C LEU A 603 -18.60 24.11 40.05
N SER A 604 -19.82 24.58 40.34
CA SER A 604 -20.52 24.41 41.63
C SER A 604 -20.97 22.98 42.03
N THR A 605 -20.27 21.94 41.59
CA THR A 605 -20.60 20.52 41.85
C THR A 605 -19.36 19.64 42.04
N ILE A 606 -18.31 20.23 42.61
CA ILE A 606 -17.06 19.53 42.91
C ILE A 606 -17.11 19.02 44.35
N ASN A 607 -17.09 17.69 44.53
CA ASN A 607 -16.49 17.15 45.75
C ASN A 607 -14.99 17.27 45.55
N ALA A 608 -14.42 18.34 46.09
CA ALA A 608 -12.99 18.58 46.05
C ALA A 608 -12.34 17.61 47.04
N GLU A 609 -12.06 16.38 46.61
CA GLU A 609 -10.83 15.76 47.07
C GLU A 609 -9.69 16.48 46.35
N SER A 610 -9.38 17.70 46.79
CA SER A 610 -8.10 18.34 46.51
C SER A 610 -7.02 17.53 47.23
N LYS A 611 -6.63 16.39 46.65
CA LYS A 611 -5.34 15.79 46.98
C LYS A 611 -4.30 16.62 46.26
N SER A 612 -3.80 17.65 46.94
CA SER A 612 -2.48 18.19 46.69
C SER A 612 -1.50 17.02 46.82
N ALA A 613 -0.96 16.57 45.68
CA ALA A 613 0.05 15.53 45.61
C ALA A 613 1.44 16.18 45.48
#